data_AF-A0A954S6T9-F1
#
_entry.id   AF-A0A954S6T9-F1
#
_cell.length_a   1.000
_cell.length_b   1.000
_cell.length_c   1.000
_cell.angle_alpha   90.00
_cell.angle_beta   90.00
_cell.angle_gamma   90.00
#
_symmetry.space_group_name_H-M   'P 1'
#
loop_
_entity.id
_entity.type
_entity.pdbx_description
1 polymer ?
#
loop_
_entity_poly.entity_id
_entity_poly.type
_entity_poly.pdbx_seq_one_letter_code
_entity_poly.pdbx_strand_id
1 'polypeptide(L)'
;MRLGIGSGVFVVAALVGVSLPAQDRFAKWEGAIAAFERQDREDPPQPGGVLFLGSSSIRMWKLDESFPGMRVVNRGFGGSEIIDSVHFFERIVVPHAPRCVVFYAGDNDIAHDTAPEQVHANFEAFVGLLHKHLPETRLVYVPIKPSLKRWNLIEQGRQANGLIRA
;
A
#
# COMPACT_ATOMS: atom_id res chain seq x y z
N MET A 1 -69.36 6.81 43.03
CA MET A 1 -68.48 5.69 42.64
C MET A 1 -67.47 6.25 41.65
N ARG A 2 -66.26 6.63 42.11
CA ARG A 2 -65.23 7.28 41.28
C ARG A 2 -64.29 6.21 40.72
N LEU A 3 -64.24 6.05 39.40
CA LEU A 3 -63.29 5.18 38.70
C LEU A 3 -61.92 5.86 38.62
N GLY A 4 -60.87 5.15 39.03
CA GLY A 4 -59.49 5.58 38.96
C GLY A 4 -58.90 5.43 37.56
N ILE A 5 -58.08 6.40 37.16
CA ILE A 5 -57.34 6.41 35.90
C ILE A 5 -55.94 5.88 36.21
N GLY A 6 -55.60 4.70 35.69
CA GLY A 6 -54.28 4.11 35.84
C GLY A 6 -53.28 4.71 34.85
N SER A 7 -52.23 5.35 35.36
CA SER A 7 -51.11 5.87 34.57
C SER A 7 -50.25 4.70 34.07
N GLY A 8 -50.32 4.40 32.78
CA GLY A 8 -49.40 3.48 32.10
C GLY A 8 -48.07 4.19 31.80
N VAL A 9 -46.98 3.70 32.38
CA VAL A 9 -45.61 4.15 32.06
C VAL A 9 -45.18 3.45 30.77
N PHE A 10 -44.98 4.21 29.70
CA PHE A 10 -44.30 3.73 28.48
C PHE A 10 -42.79 3.83 28.69
N VAL A 11 -42.11 2.69 28.73
CA VAL A 11 -40.64 2.63 28.67
C VAL A 11 -40.24 2.61 27.19
N VAL A 12 -39.73 3.73 26.69
CA VAL A 12 -39.09 3.81 25.38
C VAL A 12 -37.67 3.27 25.54
N ALA A 13 -37.42 2.05 25.06
CA ALA A 13 -36.08 1.51 24.95
C ALA A 13 -35.33 2.25 23.82
N ALA A 14 -34.41 3.13 24.19
CA ALA A 14 -33.50 3.74 23.23
C ALA A 14 -32.51 2.69 22.72
N LEU A 15 -32.65 2.28 21.47
CA LEU A 15 -31.63 1.51 20.76
C LEU A 15 -30.45 2.44 20.48
N VAL A 16 -29.41 2.34 21.31
CA VAL A 16 -28.10 2.95 21.00
C VAL A 16 -27.49 2.14 19.86
N GLY A 17 -27.51 2.70 18.66
CA GLY A 17 -26.81 2.16 17.51
C GLY A 17 -25.30 2.20 17.76
N VAL A 18 -24.71 1.07 18.13
CA VAL A 18 -23.26 0.92 18.18
C VAL A 18 -22.76 0.89 16.74
N SER A 19 -22.16 2.00 16.28
CA SER A 19 -21.40 1.99 15.03
C SER A 19 -20.12 1.21 15.26
N LEU A 20 -19.95 0.08 14.56
CA LEU A 20 -18.68 -0.64 14.54
C LEU A 20 -17.64 0.26 13.87
N PRO A 21 -16.41 0.38 14.41
CA PRO A 21 -15.36 1.15 13.76
C PRO A 21 -15.09 0.58 12.37
N ALA A 22 -14.91 1.47 11.39
CA ALA A 22 -14.50 1.08 10.05
C ALA A 22 -13.22 0.24 10.14
N GLN A 23 -13.23 -0.93 9.52
CA GLN A 23 -12.09 -1.83 9.52
C GLN A 23 -10.92 -1.14 8.80
N ASP A 24 -9.78 -0.97 9.50
CA ASP A 24 -8.59 -0.37 8.90
C ASP A 24 -8.14 -1.22 7.70
N ARG A 25 -8.21 -0.65 6.48
CA ARG A 25 -7.87 -1.35 5.23
C ARG A 25 -6.41 -1.80 5.19
N PHE A 26 -5.54 -1.14 5.96
CA PHE A 26 -4.10 -1.40 5.97
C PHE A 26 -3.72 -2.53 6.94
N ALA A 27 -4.56 -2.83 7.93
CA ALA A 27 -4.29 -3.82 8.98
C ALA A 27 -3.93 -5.22 8.44
N LYS A 28 -4.45 -5.59 7.26
CA LYS A 28 -4.12 -6.87 6.60
C LYS A 28 -2.63 -7.02 6.24
N TRP A 29 -1.88 -5.91 6.13
CA TRP A 29 -0.46 -5.90 5.80
C TRP A 29 0.46 -5.78 7.01
N GLU A 30 -0.06 -5.46 8.19
CA GLU A 30 0.76 -5.28 9.40
C GLU A 30 1.67 -6.48 9.70
N GLY A 31 1.20 -7.70 9.48
CA GLY A 31 2.02 -8.90 9.67
C GLY A 31 3.28 -8.91 8.78
N ALA A 32 3.18 -8.42 7.53
CA ALA A 32 4.31 -8.29 6.62
C ALA A 32 5.23 -7.13 7.04
N ILE A 33 4.66 -5.97 7.41
CA ILE A 33 5.44 -4.80 7.83
C ILE A 33 6.23 -5.11 9.11
N ALA A 34 5.58 -5.71 10.10
CA ALA A 34 6.24 -6.15 11.33
C ALA A 34 7.33 -7.21 11.10
N ALA A 35 7.22 -8.00 10.03
CA ALA A 35 8.27 -8.93 9.64
C ALA A 35 9.49 -8.20 9.05
N PHE A 36 9.28 -7.18 8.22
CA PHE A 36 10.38 -6.33 7.73
C PHE A 36 11.07 -5.61 8.90
N GLU A 37 10.31 -5.03 9.82
CA GLU A 37 10.88 -4.36 10.99
C GLU A 37 11.67 -5.31 11.90
N ARG A 38 11.25 -6.59 12.00
CA ARG A 38 12.05 -7.62 12.69
C ARG A 38 13.36 -7.89 11.97
N GLN A 39 13.31 -8.07 10.65
CA GLN A 39 14.51 -8.27 9.83
C GLN A 39 15.47 -7.09 9.97
N ASP A 40 14.96 -5.85 9.96
CA ASP A 40 15.77 -4.63 10.12
C ASP A 40 16.39 -4.50 11.52
N ARG A 41 15.81 -5.14 12.54
CA ARG A 41 16.44 -5.20 13.87
C ARG A 41 17.52 -6.26 13.95
N GLU A 42 17.36 -7.36 13.24
CA GLU A 42 18.32 -8.48 13.21
C GLU A 42 19.51 -8.17 12.30
N ASP A 43 19.27 -7.52 11.16
CA ASP A 43 20.25 -7.06 10.19
C ASP A 43 19.98 -5.58 9.84
N PRO A 44 20.58 -4.64 10.59
CA PRO A 44 20.33 -3.21 10.43
C PRO A 44 20.55 -2.70 9.00
N PRO A 45 19.58 -1.96 8.43
CA PRO A 45 19.70 -1.39 7.10
C PRO A 45 20.95 -0.53 6.95
N GLN A 46 21.73 -0.81 5.91
CA GLN A 46 22.82 0.08 5.51
C GLN A 46 22.35 1.06 4.42
N PRO A 47 22.60 2.37 4.60
CA PRO A 47 22.26 3.38 3.60
C PRO A 47 22.87 3.11 2.22
N GLY A 48 22.22 3.65 1.18
CA GLY A 48 22.73 3.67 -0.18
C GLY A 48 22.60 2.35 -0.96
N GLY A 49 21.80 1.39 -0.47
CA GLY A 49 21.38 0.20 -1.22
C GLY A 49 20.28 0.48 -2.25
N VAL A 50 19.84 -0.56 -2.97
CA VAL A 50 18.67 -0.51 -3.86
C VAL A 50 17.50 -1.23 -3.19
N LEU A 51 16.39 -0.53 -3.02
CA LEU A 51 15.20 -1.07 -2.38
C LEU A 51 14.16 -1.43 -3.44
N PHE A 52 13.75 -2.69 -3.48
CA PHE A 52 12.68 -3.17 -4.33
C PHE A 52 11.38 -3.16 -3.53
N LEU A 53 10.42 -2.33 -3.93
CA LEU A 53 9.17 -2.10 -3.24
C LEU A 53 7.97 -2.43 -4.14
N GLY A 54 6.91 -2.98 -3.54
CA GLY A 54 5.61 -3.06 -4.21
C GLY A 54 4.84 -4.33 -3.89
N SER A 55 4.16 -4.87 -4.90
CA SER A 55 3.23 -5.99 -4.72
C SER A 55 3.92 -7.36 -4.83
N SER A 56 3.12 -8.41 -4.97
CA SER A 56 3.57 -9.80 -5.06
C SER A 56 4.67 -10.05 -6.10
N SER A 57 4.71 -9.32 -7.22
CA SER A 57 5.78 -9.49 -8.22
C SER A 57 7.15 -9.10 -7.66
N ILE A 58 7.21 -8.04 -6.85
CA ILE A 58 8.42 -7.67 -6.13
C ILE A 58 8.70 -8.67 -5.03
N ARG A 59 7.68 -9.01 -4.21
CA ARG A 59 7.83 -9.97 -3.10
C ARG A 59 8.45 -11.30 -3.54
N MET A 60 8.09 -11.77 -4.74
CA MET A 60 8.54 -13.05 -5.29
C MET A 60 9.80 -12.92 -6.16
N TRP A 61 10.30 -11.71 -6.40
CA TRP A 61 11.52 -11.52 -7.17
C TRP A 61 12.73 -11.98 -6.37
N LYS A 62 13.43 -12.98 -6.89
CA LYS A 62 14.70 -13.48 -6.36
C LYS A 62 15.84 -12.51 -6.66
N LEU A 63 16.05 -11.57 -5.75
CA LEU A 63 17.01 -10.47 -5.94
C LEU A 63 18.46 -10.93 -5.84
N ASP A 64 18.75 -11.94 -5.04
CA ASP A 64 20.06 -12.57 -4.90
C ASP A 64 20.52 -13.24 -6.21
N GLU A 65 19.61 -13.93 -6.90
CA GLU A 65 19.88 -14.53 -8.22
C GLU A 65 19.97 -13.46 -9.32
N SER A 66 19.12 -12.42 -9.25
CA SER A 66 18.99 -11.41 -10.31
C SER A 66 20.06 -10.31 -10.25
N PHE A 67 20.55 -9.99 -9.05
CA PHE A 67 21.47 -8.88 -8.78
C PHE A 67 22.65 -9.32 -7.91
N PRO A 68 23.43 -10.32 -8.35
CA PRO A 68 24.55 -10.84 -7.56
C PRO A 68 25.57 -9.73 -7.25
N GLY A 69 25.99 -9.65 -5.99
CA GLY A 69 26.97 -8.66 -5.52
C GLY A 69 26.42 -7.25 -5.33
N MET A 70 25.13 -7.02 -5.57
CA MET A 70 24.48 -5.73 -5.29
C MET A 70 23.85 -5.74 -3.89
N ARG A 71 23.95 -4.60 -3.18
CA ARG A 71 23.19 -4.37 -1.94
C ARG A 71 21.73 -4.09 -2.30
N VAL A 72 20.90 -5.12 -2.28
CA VAL A 72 19.49 -5.09 -2.63
C VAL A 72 18.64 -5.54 -1.45
N VAL A 73 17.48 -4.92 -1.26
CA VAL A 73 16.51 -5.32 -0.23
C VAL A 73 15.12 -5.43 -0.82
N ASN A 74 14.39 -6.47 -0.43
CA ASN A 74 13.02 -6.72 -0.87
C ASN A 74 12.02 -6.23 0.19
N ARG A 75 11.17 -5.29 -0.17
CA ARG A 75 10.05 -4.77 0.64
C ARG A 75 8.72 -4.96 -0.08
N GLY A 76 8.58 -6.05 -0.85
CA GLY A 76 7.34 -6.40 -1.52
C GLY A 76 6.37 -7.14 -0.59
N PHE A 77 5.09 -6.73 -0.56
CA PHE A 77 4.07 -7.37 0.27
C PHE A 77 2.77 -7.65 -0.50
N GLY A 78 2.39 -8.94 -0.55
CA GLY A 78 1.07 -9.45 -0.93
C GLY A 78 0.37 -8.79 -2.11
N GLY A 79 -0.95 -8.72 -2.15
CA GLY A 79 -1.71 -7.99 -3.16
C GLY A 79 -1.80 -6.49 -2.86
N SER A 80 -0.68 -5.84 -2.54
CA SER A 80 -0.67 -4.41 -2.22
C SER A 80 -0.99 -3.51 -3.40
N GLU A 81 -1.55 -2.36 -3.07
CA GLU A 81 -1.80 -1.21 -3.95
C GLU A 81 -0.77 -0.10 -3.69
N ILE A 82 -0.70 0.91 -4.55
CA ILE A 82 0.23 2.04 -4.36
C ILE A 82 -0.03 2.73 -3.03
N ILE A 83 -1.30 2.94 -2.68
CA ILE A 83 -1.70 3.61 -1.43
C ILE A 83 -1.22 2.86 -0.17
N ASP A 84 -1.07 1.53 -0.23
CA ASP A 84 -0.54 0.78 0.89
C ASP A 84 0.96 1.06 1.08
N SER A 85 1.71 1.27 -0.01
CA SER A 85 3.13 1.66 0.04
C SER A 85 3.30 3.10 0.54
N VAL A 86 2.36 3.99 0.21
CA VAL A 86 2.28 5.36 0.78
C VAL A 86 2.03 5.30 2.29
N HIS A 87 1.06 4.51 2.72
CA HIS A 87 0.69 4.38 4.14
C HIS A 87 1.86 3.87 5.01
N PHE A 88 2.59 2.85 4.54
CA PHE A 88 3.71 2.27 5.28
C PHE A 88 5.07 2.90 4.97
N PHE A 89 5.13 3.97 4.18
CA PHE A 89 6.37 4.52 3.62
C PHE A 89 7.47 4.75 4.68
N GLU A 90 7.13 5.44 5.78
CA GLU A 90 8.09 5.75 6.84
C GLU A 90 8.62 4.51 7.56
N ARG A 91 7.87 3.40 7.56
CA ARG A 91 8.26 2.15 8.21
C ARG A 91 9.14 1.28 7.33
N ILE A 92 8.96 1.32 6.01
CA ILE A 92 9.59 0.36 5.09
C ILE A 92 10.57 0.97 4.08
N VAL A 93 10.62 2.29 3.93
CA VAL A 93 11.52 2.97 2.99
C VAL A 93 12.55 3.83 3.72
N VAL A 94 12.10 4.71 4.62
CA VAL A 94 12.96 5.68 5.31
C VAL A 94 14.13 5.02 6.07
N PRO A 95 13.95 3.92 6.82
CA PRO A 95 15.04 3.30 7.57
C PRO A 95 16.19 2.82 6.68
N HIS A 96 15.93 2.53 5.41
CA HIS A 96 16.93 2.03 4.48
C HIS A 96 17.77 3.12 3.81
N ALA A 97 17.29 4.38 3.81
CA ALA A 97 17.89 5.50 3.07
C ALA A 97 18.49 5.06 1.70
N PRO A 98 17.70 4.40 0.82
CA PRO A 98 18.22 3.78 -0.38
C PRO A 98 18.70 4.82 -1.39
N ARG A 99 19.73 4.50 -2.19
CA ARG A 99 20.12 5.36 -3.32
C ARG A 99 19.16 5.25 -4.51
N CYS A 100 18.37 4.18 -4.53
CA CYS A 100 17.42 3.88 -5.59
C CYS A 100 16.27 3.04 -5.04
N VAL A 101 15.03 3.40 -5.38
CA VAL A 101 13.86 2.55 -5.19
C VAL A 101 13.42 2.02 -6.54
N VAL A 102 13.33 0.70 -6.68
CA VAL A 102 12.64 0.04 -7.79
C VAL A 102 11.22 -0.27 -7.32
N PHE A 103 10.23 0.42 -7.89
CA PHE A 103 8.85 0.37 -7.45
C PHE A 103 7.95 -0.30 -8.50
N TYR A 104 7.20 -1.33 -8.11
CA TYR A 104 6.19 -1.97 -8.94
C TYR A 104 4.89 -2.20 -8.17
N ALA A 105 3.88 -1.41 -8.51
CA ALA A 105 2.50 -1.52 -8.04
C ALA A 105 1.56 -0.82 -9.05
N GLY A 106 0.24 -0.91 -8.86
CA GLY A 106 -0.76 -0.37 -9.78
C GLY A 106 -1.62 -1.44 -10.45
N ASP A 107 -1.09 -2.66 -10.64
CA ASP A 107 -1.87 -3.75 -11.25
C ASP A 107 -3.00 -4.26 -10.36
N ASN A 108 -2.82 -4.23 -9.03
CA ASN A 108 -3.87 -4.54 -8.06
C ASN A 108 -4.87 -3.39 -7.92
N ASP A 109 -4.40 -2.14 -7.96
CA ASP A 109 -5.25 -0.96 -7.91
C ASP A 109 -6.30 -1.01 -9.03
N ILE A 110 -5.85 -1.23 -10.27
CA ILE A 110 -6.74 -1.38 -11.43
C ILE A 110 -7.67 -2.60 -11.28
N ALA A 111 -7.20 -3.69 -10.66
CA ALA A 111 -8.01 -4.89 -10.44
C ALA A 111 -9.03 -4.77 -9.31
N HIS A 112 -8.89 -3.78 -8.44
CA HIS A 112 -9.83 -3.42 -7.40
C HIS A 112 -10.57 -2.12 -7.75
N ASP A 113 -10.75 -1.88 -9.05
CA ASP A 113 -11.55 -0.78 -9.62
C ASP A 113 -11.07 0.63 -9.24
N THR A 114 -9.80 0.79 -8.88
CA THR A 114 -9.20 2.11 -8.70
C THR A 114 -9.06 2.78 -10.06
N ALA A 115 -9.64 3.98 -10.21
CA ALA A 115 -9.54 4.75 -11.45
C ALA A 115 -8.07 5.07 -11.80
N PRO A 116 -7.67 5.06 -13.08
CA PRO A 116 -6.31 5.40 -13.51
C PRO A 116 -5.78 6.72 -12.94
N GLU A 117 -6.64 7.73 -12.82
CA GLU A 117 -6.32 9.04 -12.23
C GLU A 117 -5.99 8.93 -10.74
N GLN A 118 -6.70 8.06 -10.01
CA GLN A 118 -6.41 7.82 -8.60
C GLN A 118 -5.14 6.99 -8.43
N VAL A 119 -4.84 6.06 -9.34
CA VAL A 119 -3.53 5.37 -9.37
C VAL A 119 -2.41 6.37 -9.55
N HIS A 120 -2.56 7.32 -10.48
CA HIS A 120 -1.61 8.40 -10.69
C HIS A 120 -1.45 9.29 -9.44
N ALA A 121 -2.56 9.73 -8.83
CA ALA A 121 -2.50 10.54 -7.61
C ALA A 121 -1.80 9.81 -6.44
N ASN A 122 -2.04 8.49 -6.28
CA ASN A 122 -1.34 7.68 -5.30
C ASN A 122 0.16 7.57 -5.61
N PHE A 123 0.52 7.47 -6.89
CA PHE A 123 1.91 7.49 -7.33
C PHE A 123 2.58 8.84 -7.03
N GLU A 124 1.93 9.96 -7.32
CA GLU A 124 2.43 11.29 -6.97
C GLU A 124 2.61 11.45 -5.46
N ALA A 125 1.67 10.93 -4.65
CA ALA A 125 1.81 10.92 -3.20
C ALA A 125 3.05 10.11 -2.75
N PHE A 126 3.30 8.96 -3.38
CA PHE A 126 4.50 8.17 -3.12
C PHE A 126 5.79 8.93 -3.48
N VAL A 127 5.84 9.53 -4.68
CA VAL A 127 6.98 10.35 -5.13
C VAL A 127 7.21 11.54 -4.19
N GLY A 128 6.13 12.19 -3.77
CA GLY A 128 6.17 13.30 -2.82
C GLY A 128 6.79 12.91 -1.48
N LEU A 129 6.39 11.77 -0.91
CA LEU A 129 7.02 11.24 0.30
C LEU A 129 8.49 10.86 0.06
N LEU A 130 8.80 10.24 -1.07
CA LEU A 130 10.16 9.84 -1.41
C LEU A 130 11.10 11.03 -1.41
N HIS A 131 10.81 12.07 -2.17
CA HIS A 131 11.71 13.23 -2.27
C HIS A 131 11.63 14.16 -1.05
N LYS A 132 10.53 14.11 -0.27
CA LYS A 132 10.45 14.82 1.01
C LYS A 132 11.43 14.24 2.04
N HIS A 133 11.49 12.92 2.17
CA HIS A 133 12.34 12.27 3.19
C HIS A 133 13.75 11.95 2.67
N LEU A 134 13.88 11.68 1.36
CA LEU A 134 15.08 11.16 0.73
C LEU A 134 15.31 11.85 -0.64
N PRO A 135 15.70 13.13 -0.64
CA PRO A 135 15.74 13.97 -1.86
C PRO A 135 16.68 13.46 -2.96
N GLU A 136 17.74 12.72 -2.59
CA GLU A 136 18.73 12.18 -3.53
C GLU A 136 18.37 10.78 -4.05
N THR A 137 17.30 10.16 -3.55
CA THR A 137 16.92 8.80 -3.94
C THR A 137 16.32 8.80 -5.34
N ARG A 138 16.89 8.00 -6.24
CA ARG A 138 16.32 7.78 -7.57
C ARG A 138 15.11 6.85 -7.49
N LEU A 139 14.08 7.14 -8.27
CA LEU A 139 12.94 6.24 -8.44
C LEU A 139 12.97 5.58 -9.82
N VAL A 140 12.83 4.25 -9.85
CA VAL A 140 12.59 3.47 -11.05
C VAL A 140 11.20 2.84 -10.90
N TYR A 141 10.22 3.36 -11.64
CA TYR A 141 8.90 2.76 -11.69
C TYR A 141 8.84 1.69 -12.79
N VAL A 142 8.34 0.50 -12.45
CA VAL A 142 8.04 -0.56 -13.41
C VAL A 142 6.56 -0.42 -13.80
N PRO A 143 6.24 -0.14 -15.07
CA PRO A 143 4.86 0.09 -15.50
C PRO A 143 3.93 -1.11 -15.26
N ILE A 144 2.64 -0.83 -15.10
CA ILE A 144 1.58 -1.83 -15.00
C ILE A 144 1.64 -2.75 -16.22
N LYS A 145 1.94 -4.03 -15.98
CA LYS A 145 2.13 -5.03 -17.04
C LYS A 145 0.79 -5.60 -17.54
N PRO A 146 0.70 -6.06 -18.80
CA PRO A 146 -0.41 -6.89 -19.23
C PRO A 146 -0.44 -8.23 -18.47
N SER A 147 -1.63 -8.78 -18.29
CA SER A 147 -1.85 -10.08 -17.68
C SER A 147 -3.00 -10.78 -18.38
N LEU A 148 -2.83 -12.07 -18.73
CA LEU A 148 -3.91 -12.86 -19.32
C LEU A 148 -5.16 -12.88 -18.42
N LYS A 149 -4.96 -12.95 -17.09
CA LYS A 149 -6.06 -12.94 -16.11
C LYS A 149 -6.82 -11.61 -16.08
N ARG A 150 -6.18 -10.50 -16.46
CA ARG A 150 -6.72 -9.14 -16.37
C ARG A 150 -6.72 -8.44 -17.74
N TRP A 151 -6.85 -9.21 -18.82
CA TRP A 151 -6.76 -8.68 -20.18
C TRP A 151 -7.84 -7.62 -20.46
N ASN A 152 -9.02 -7.79 -19.88
CA ASN A 152 -10.12 -6.83 -19.95
C ASN A 152 -9.80 -5.47 -19.28
N LEU A 153 -8.77 -5.39 -18.44
CA LEU A 153 -8.37 -4.16 -17.74
C LEU A 153 -7.15 -3.48 -18.39
N ILE A 154 -6.68 -3.97 -19.54
CA ILE A 154 -5.42 -3.51 -20.16
C ILE A 154 -5.45 -2.02 -20.51
N GLU A 155 -6.60 -1.49 -20.95
CA GLU A 155 -6.72 -0.08 -21.32
C GLU A 155 -6.65 0.84 -20.11
N GLN A 156 -7.24 0.46 -18.98
CA GLN A 156 -7.11 1.21 -17.72
C GLN A 156 -5.65 1.20 -17.23
N GLY A 157 -4.97 0.06 -17.31
CA GLY A 157 -3.55 -0.05 -16.99
C GLY A 157 -2.67 0.83 -17.91
N ARG A 158 -2.98 0.86 -19.22
CA ARG A 158 -2.28 1.73 -20.19
C ARG A 158 -2.51 3.21 -19.90
N GLN A 159 -3.74 3.60 -19.56
CA GLN A 159 -4.07 4.96 -19.18
C GLN A 159 -3.29 5.40 -17.94
N ALA A 160 -3.26 4.58 -16.89
CA ALA A 160 -2.48 4.86 -15.68
C ALA A 160 -0.98 4.99 -15.98
N ASN A 161 -0.42 4.08 -16.78
CA ASN A 161 0.97 4.17 -17.23
C ASN A 161 1.24 5.45 -18.04
N GLY A 162 0.28 5.88 -18.86
CA GLY A 162 0.35 7.12 -19.63
C GLY A 162 0.42 8.36 -18.74
N LEU A 163 -0.43 8.40 -17.70
CA LEU A 163 -0.42 9.48 -16.71
C LEU A 163 0.89 9.52 -15.93
N ILE A 164 1.39 8.37 -15.45
CA ILE A 164 2.65 8.29 -14.68
C ILE A 164 3.89 8.71 -15.51
N ARG A 165 3.83 8.57 -16.84
CA ARG A 165 4.94 8.93 -17.72
C ARG A 165 5.02 10.43 -18.03
N ALA A 166 3.89 11.14 -17.95
CA ALA A 166 3.75 12.53 -18.40
C ALA A 166 4.53 13.50 -17.51
#